data_AF-D7BMK2-F1
#
_entry.id   AF-D7BMK2-F1
#
_cell.length_a   1.000
_cell.length_b   1.000
_cell.length_c   1.000
_cell.angle_alpha   90.00
_cell.angle_beta   90.00
_cell.angle_gamma   90.00
#
_symmetry.space_group_name_H-M   'P 1'
#
loop_
_entity.id
_entity.type
_entity.pdbx_description
1 polymer ?
#
loop_
_entity_poly.entity_id
_entity_poly.type
_entity_poly.pdbx_seq_one_letter_code
_entity_poly.pdbx_strand_id
1 'polypeptide(L)'
;MTTEISPELKSLRDATLDIERHVATGGWDAPIRLFALVRAQAALAANPELANELPADVHAESIADPHLLFSVEQEDLPQTASLDELLGHIVWPEEVDGAAISVERIVLPPSAESDIPDDDEAALSYLQNHPERQDVRMVVAALRIGATWSVIRMRSHDSDADVLSGENLVEGLTAAIKATFE
;
A
#
# COMPACT_ATOMS: atom_id res chain seq x y z
N MET A 1 25.75 12.81 3.60
CA MET A 1 25.08 12.69 4.90
C MET A 1 24.02 11.64 4.71
N THR A 2 24.30 10.39 5.11
CA THR A 2 23.31 9.31 5.01
C THR A 2 22.30 9.57 6.11
N THR A 3 21.10 10.04 5.76
CA THR A 3 20.03 10.24 6.74
C THR A 3 19.70 8.88 7.33
N GLU A 4 19.98 8.68 8.62
CA GLU A 4 19.55 7.46 9.31
C GLU A 4 18.02 7.42 9.33
N ILE A 5 17.46 6.38 8.73
CA ILE A 5 16.02 6.10 8.76
C ILE A 5 15.66 5.69 10.19
N SER A 6 14.62 6.29 10.77
CA SER A 6 14.16 5.92 12.11
C SER A 6 13.71 4.45 12.15
N PRO A 7 13.79 3.76 13.31
CA PRO A 7 13.30 2.38 13.42
C PRO A 7 11.86 2.22 12.96
N GLU A 8 11.00 3.18 13.29
CA GLU A 8 9.62 3.23 12.84
C GLU A 8 9.46 3.29 11.32
N LEU A 9 10.17 4.21 10.67
CA LEU A 9 10.10 4.36 9.23
C LEU A 9 10.68 3.11 8.52
N LYS A 10 11.69 2.47 9.13
CA LYS A 10 12.21 1.20 8.68
C LYS A 10 11.15 0.10 8.76
N SER A 11 10.44 -0.04 9.88
CA SER A 11 9.35 -1.03 10.03
C SER A 11 8.20 -0.77 9.07
N LEU A 12 7.83 0.50 8.83
CA LEU A 12 6.80 0.85 7.85
C LEU A 12 7.22 0.48 6.43
N ARG A 13 8.46 0.79 6.04
CA ARG A 13 9.03 0.38 4.75
C ARG A 13 8.97 -1.14 4.59
N ASP A 14 9.46 -1.87 5.59
CA ASP A 14 9.56 -3.33 5.54
C ASP A 14 8.15 -3.95 5.43
N ALA A 15 7.19 -3.49 6.22
CA ALA A 15 5.78 -3.90 6.12
C ALA A 15 5.14 -3.57 4.76
N THR A 16 5.45 -2.41 4.17
CA THR A 16 4.93 -2.02 2.86
C THR A 16 5.49 -2.92 1.75
N LEU A 17 6.77 -3.27 1.81
CA LEU A 17 7.41 -4.20 0.89
C LEU A 17 6.87 -5.62 1.04
N ASP A 18 6.57 -6.05 2.27
CA ASP A 18 5.98 -7.37 2.53
C ASP A 18 4.55 -7.46 2.00
N ILE A 19 3.74 -6.40 2.18
CA ILE A 19 2.41 -6.28 1.55
C ILE A 19 2.54 -6.33 0.02
N GLU A 20 3.47 -5.58 -0.56
CA GLU A 20 3.68 -5.56 -2.01
C GLU A 20 4.01 -6.96 -2.54
N ARG A 21 4.99 -7.65 -1.93
CA ARG A 21 5.38 -9.02 -2.30
C ARG A 21 4.22 -9.99 -2.13
N HIS A 22 3.46 -9.88 -1.04
CA HIS A 22 2.28 -10.69 -0.80
C HIS A 22 1.22 -10.47 -1.90
N VAL A 23 0.91 -9.22 -2.24
CA VAL A 23 -0.06 -8.91 -3.29
C VAL A 23 0.42 -9.37 -4.66
N ALA A 24 1.71 -9.29 -4.95
CA ALA A 24 2.28 -9.75 -6.21
C ALA A 24 2.09 -11.25 -6.46
N THR A 25 1.98 -12.07 -5.41
CA THR A 25 1.68 -13.51 -5.56
C THR A 25 0.32 -13.78 -6.22
N GLY A 26 -0.62 -12.82 -6.16
CA GLY A 26 -1.95 -12.91 -6.75
C GLY A 26 -2.00 -12.63 -8.26
N GLY A 27 -0.89 -12.24 -8.89
CA GLY A 27 -0.87 -11.81 -10.27
C GLY A 27 -1.44 -10.39 -10.45
N TRP A 28 -1.62 -9.96 -11.71
CA TRP A 28 -2.14 -8.64 -12.08
C TRP A 28 -3.65 -8.64 -12.29
N ASP A 29 -4.20 -7.43 -12.44
CA ASP A 29 -5.62 -7.18 -12.64
C ASP A 29 -6.45 -7.58 -11.38
N ALA A 30 -5.82 -7.40 -10.21
CA ALA A 30 -6.39 -7.68 -8.90
C ALA A 30 -7.28 -6.51 -8.41
N PRO A 31 -8.29 -6.79 -7.56
CA PRO A 31 -9.07 -5.73 -6.92
C PRO A 31 -8.20 -4.90 -5.98
N ILE A 32 -8.73 -3.76 -5.55
CA ILE A 32 -8.15 -2.96 -4.47
C ILE A 32 -8.03 -3.83 -3.22
N ARG A 33 -6.88 -3.76 -2.54
CA ARG A 33 -6.65 -4.44 -1.26
C ARG A 33 -6.29 -3.42 -0.20
N LEU A 34 -6.92 -3.49 0.96
CA LEU A 34 -6.72 -2.58 2.08
C LEU A 34 -6.22 -3.37 3.28
N PHE A 35 -5.30 -2.79 4.05
CA PHE A 35 -4.66 -3.43 5.19
C PHE A 35 -4.67 -2.50 6.39
N ALA A 36 -5.04 -3.02 7.55
CA ALA A 36 -4.75 -2.38 8.84
C ALA A 36 -3.30 -2.71 9.21
N LEU A 37 -2.57 -1.74 9.75
CA LEU A 37 -1.25 -1.92 10.33
C LEU A 37 -1.36 -1.77 11.84
N VAL A 38 -0.90 -2.78 12.57
CA VAL A 38 -0.96 -2.81 14.04
C VAL A 38 0.42 -3.16 14.60
N ARG A 39 0.82 -2.55 15.71
CA ARG A 39 2.05 -2.94 16.42
C ARG A 39 1.94 -4.39 16.86
N ALA A 40 2.90 -5.21 16.44
CA ALA A 40 2.92 -6.64 16.72
C ALA A 40 2.84 -6.94 18.22
N GLN A 41 3.56 -6.18 19.06
CA GLN A 41 3.53 -6.36 20.52
C GLN A 41 2.15 -6.11 21.13
N ALA A 42 1.48 -5.04 20.71
CA ALA A 42 0.14 -4.71 21.21
C ALA A 42 -0.88 -5.77 20.76
N ALA A 43 -0.82 -6.19 19.49
CA ALA A 43 -1.68 -7.23 18.95
C ALA A 43 -1.50 -8.58 19.68
N LEU A 44 -0.26 -9.00 19.94
CA LEU A 44 0.05 -10.23 20.67
C LEU A 44 -0.28 -10.15 22.15
N ALA A 45 -0.17 -8.96 22.77
CA ALA A 45 -0.59 -8.77 24.16
C ALA A 45 -2.11 -8.87 24.31
N ALA A 46 -2.87 -8.36 23.33
CA ALA A 46 -4.31 -8.46 23.29
C ALA A 46 -4.80 -9.88 22.94
N ASN A 47 -4.12 -10.56 22.01
CA ASN A 47 -4.48 -11.87 21.49
C ASN A 47 -3.24 -12.80 21.43
N PRO A 48 -2.83 -13.41 22.56
CA PRO A 48 -1.61 -14.22 22.63
C PRO A 48 -1.59 -15.44 21.70
N GLU A 49 -2.75 -15.95 21.32
CA GLU A 49 -2.91 -17.07 20.40
C GLU A 49 -2.37 -16.79 18.99
N LEU A 50 -2.35 -15.53 18.55
CA LEU A 50 -1.77 -15.11 17.27
C LEU A 50 -0.31 -15.53 17.11
N ALA A 51 0.42 -15.69 18.22
CA ALA A 51 1.80 -16.18 18.20
C ALA A 51 1.95 -17.55 17.53
N ASN A 52 0.90 -18.38 17.54
CA ASN A 52 0.91 -19.70 16.91
C ASN A 52 0.61 -19.66 15.41
N GLU A 53 0.14 -18.52 14.90
CA GLU A 53 -0.23 -18.31 13.50
C GLU A 53 0.85 -17.55 12.72
N LEU A 54 1.89 -17.08 13.42
CA LEU A 54 2.98 -16.36 12.79
C LEU A 54 3.76 -17.26 11.82
N PRO A 55 4.13 -16.74 10.63
CA PRO A 55 5.02 -17.43 9.72
C PRO A 55 6.32 -17.88 10.40
N ALA A 56 6.85 -19.03 9.99
CA ALA A 56 8.02 -19.65 10.64
C ALA A 56 9.31 -18.82 10.56
N ASP A 57 9.37 -17.86 9.63
CA ASP A 57 10.45 -16.89 9.42
C ASP A 57 10.33 -15.64 10.31
N VAL A 58 9.21 -15.46 11.03
CA VAL A 58 9.10 -14.42 12.07
C VAL A 58 9.84 -14.87 13.32
N HIS A 59 11.04 -14.31 13.54
CA HIS A 59 11.86 -14.61 14.69
C HIS A 59 11.34 -13.94 15.98
N ALA A 60 11.49 -14.60 17.13
CA ALA A 60 11.13 -14.04 18.44
C ALA A 60 11.84 -12.71 18.75
N GLU A 61 13.05 -12.50 18.24
CA GLU A 61 13.79 -11.24 18.37
C GLU A 61 13.11 -10.10 17.61
N SER A 62 12.49 -10.38 16.46
CA SER A 62 11.71 -9.39 15.70
C SER A 62 10.45 -8.97 16.46
N ILE A 63 9.80 -9.90 17.16
CA ILE A 63 8.62 -9.61 17.98
C ILE A 63 8.96 -8.67 19.14
N ALA A 64 10.20 -8.70 19.64
CA ALA A 64 10.67 -7.78 20.69
C ALA A 64 10.91 -6.34 20.18
N ASP A 65 10.86 -6.10 18.87
CA ASP A 65 10.91 -4.74 18.31
C ASP A 65 9.57 -4.02 18.54
N PRO A 66 9.54 -2.89 19.30
CA PRO A 66 8.31 -2.14 19.53
C PRO A 66 7.73 -1.52 18.26
N HIS A 67 8.50 -1.45 17.18
CA HIS A 67 8.06 -0.86 15.92
C HIS A 67 7.54 -1.86 14.89
N LEU A 68 7.74 -3.17 15.10
CA LEU A 68 7.26 -4.21 14.18
C LEU A 68 5.75 -4.07 13.96
N LEU A 69 5.35 -4.13 12.69
CA LEU A 69 3.96 -4.02 12.26
C LEU A 69 3.48 -5.37 11.74
N PHE A 70 2.31 -5.79 12.18
CA PHE A 70 1.51 -6.76 11.44
C PHE A 70 0.61 -6.04 10.46
N SER A 71 0.50 -6.61 9.26
CA SER A 71 -0.48 -6.20 8.27
C SER A 71 -1.65 -7.17 8.30
N VAL A 72 -2.85 -6.64 8.49
CA VAL A 72 -4.09 -7.41 8.52
C VAL A 72 -4.93 -6.96 7.34
N GLU A 73 -5.10 -7.83 6.37
CA GLU A 73 -5.95 -7.53 5.22
C GLU A 73 -7.41 -7.34 5.63
N GLN A 74 -8.05 -6.34 5.03
CA GLN A 74 -9.47 -6.07 5.20
C GLN A 74 -10.23 -6.78 4.08
N GLU A 75 -11.01 -7.78 4.45
CA GLU A 75 -11.90 -8.52 3.56
C GLU A 75 -13.23 -7.76 3.36
N ASP A 76 -14.02 -8.19 2.37
CA ASP A 76 -15.38 -7.68 2.11
C ASP A 76 -15.49 -6.16 1.98
N LEU A 77 -14.50 -5.54 1.32
CA LEU A 77 -14.51 -4.11 1.05
C LEU A 77 -15.80 -3.69 0.30
N PRO A 78 -16.41 -2.55 0.67
CA PRO A 78 -17.58 -2.04 -0.03
C PRO A 78 -17.35 -1.90 -1.54
N GLN A 79 -18.33 -2.33 -2.33
CA GLN A 79 -18.31 -2.06 -3.77
C GLN A 79 -18.70 -0.60 -4.00
N THR A 80 -17.72 0.23 -4.35
CA THR A 80 -17.91 1.67 -4.61
C THR A 80 -17.54 2.01 -6.05
N ALA A 81 -18.00 3.17 -6.53
CA ALA A 81 -17.69 3.63 -7.88
C ALA A 81 -16.26 4.18 -8.00
N SER A 82 -15.66 4.59 -6.88
CA SER A 82 -14.32 5.17 -6.84
C SER A 82 -13.54 4.80 -5.59
N LEU A 83 -12.22 4.96 -5.68
CA LEU A 83 -11.31 4.79 -4.55
C LEU A 83 -11.62 5.80 -3.43
N ASP A 84 -11.94 7.04 -3.78
CA ASP A 84 -12.21 8.11 -2.81
C ASP A 84 -13.48 7.78 -2.00
N GLU A 85 -14.51 7.27 -2.67
CA GLU A 85 -15.73 6.79 -2.02
C GLU A 85 -15.45 5.59 -1.10
N LEU A 86 -14.62 4.62 -1.56
CA LEU A 86 -14.21 3.48 -0.74
C LEU A 86 -13.55 3.95 0.56
N LEU A 87 -12.53 4.80 0.44
CA LEU A 87 -11.75 5.28 1.57
C LEU A 87 -12.58 6.17 2.51
N GLY A 88 -13.54 6.93 1.98
CA GLY A 88 -14.48 7.73 2.78
C GLY A 88 -15.43 6.89 3.66
N HIS A 89 -15.55 5.59 3.43
CA HIS A 89 -16.33 4.68 4.26
C HIS A 89 -15.51 3.95 5.33
N ILE A 90 -14.17 4.08 5.30
CA ILE A 90 -13.30 3.39 6.23
C ILE A 90 -13.25 4.13 7.56
N VAL A 91 -13.39 3.38 8.66
CA VAL A 91 -13.21 3.89 10.02
C VAL A 91 -12.29 2.94 10.75
N TRP A 92 -11.16 3.46 11.24
CA TRP A 92 -10.16 2.67 11.93
C TRP A 92 -10.33 2.75 13.46
N PRO A 93 -10.41 1.60 14.17
CA PRO A 93 -10.32 1.55 15.62
C PRO A 93 -9.04 2.19 16.18
N GLU A 94 -9.02 2.50 17.48
CA GLU A 94 -7.84 3.10 18.14
C GLU A 94 -6.63 2.18 18.13
N GLU A 95 -6.86 0.86 18.10
CA GLU A 95 -5.83 -0.17 18.04
C GLU A 95 -5.10 -0.21 16.69
N VAL A 96 -5.64 0.44 15.66
CA VAL A 96 -5.02 0.53 14.33
C VAL A 96 -4.05 1.71 14.30
N ASP A 97 -2.75 1.37 14.26
CA ASP A 97 -1.62 2.31 14.24
C ASP A 97 -1.37 2.92 12.85
N GLY A 98 -1.83 2.25 11.79
CA GLY A 98 -1.66 2.68 10.42
C GLY A 98 -2.50 1.88 9.44
N ALA A 99 -2.41 2.23 8.17
CA ALA A 99 -3.15 1.57 7.10
C ALA A 99 -2.28 1.54 5.84
N ALA A 100 -2.52 0.54 5.01
CA ALA A 100 -1.92 0.45 3.69
C ALA A 100 -2.96 0.06 2.64
N ILE A 101 -2.71 0.45 1.40
CA ILE A 101 -3.56 0.10 0.26
C ILE A 101 -2.71 -0.33 -0.91
N SER A 102 -3.17 -1.35 -1.64
CA SER A 102 -2.65 -1.76 -2.92
C SER A 102 -3.68 -1.47 -4.02
N VAL A 103 -3.26 -0.75 -5.06
CA VAL A 103 -4.08 -0.45 -6.24
C VAL A 103 -3.28 -0.64 -7.51
N GLU A 104 -3.96 -0.97 -8.60
CA GLU A 104 -3.38 -1.00 -9.95
C GLU A 104 -3.91 0.17 -10.77
N ARG A 105 -3.02 0.83 -11.52
CA ARG A 105 -3.34 1.99 -12.37
C ARG A 105 -2.57 1.94 -13.68
N ILE A 106 -3.16 2.58 -14.69
CA ILE A 106 -2.47 2.91 -15.94
C ILE A 106 -1.88 4.32 -15.77
N VAL A 107 -0.59 4.46 -16.07
CA VAL A 107 0.12 5.74 -16.05
C VAL A 107 0.67 6.04 -17.44
N LEU A 108 0.63 7.30 -17.83
CA LEU A 108 1.23 7.81 -19.06
C LEU A 108 2.44 8.69 -18.75
N PRO A 109 3.40 8.81 -19.67
CA PRO A 109 4.41 9.85 -19.56
C PRO A 109 3.75 11.24 -19.70
N PRO A 110 4.30 12.29 -19.06
CA PRO A 110 3.74 13.65 -19.13
C PRO A 110 3.55 14.19 -20.54
N SER A 111 4.36 13.74 -21.51
CA SER A 111 4.24 14.11 -22.93
C SER A 111 2.94 13.63 -23.58
N ALA A 112 2.36 12.53 -23.08
CA ALA A 112 1.12 11.95 -23.60
C ALA A 112 -0.13 12.43 -22.83
N GLU A 113 0.04 13.02 -21.64
CA GLU A 113 -1.09 13.53 -20.85
C GLU A 113 -1.83 14.69 -21.54
N SER A 114 -1.12 15.49 -22.34
CA SER A 114 -1.70 16.65 -23.03
C SER A 114 -2.68 16.29 -24.15
N ASP A 115 -2.63 15.04 -24.62
CA ASP A 115 -3.46 14.55 -25.74
C ASP A 115 -4.65 13.71 -25.25
N ILE A 116 -4.86 13.59 -23.93
CA ILE A 116 -5.99 12.86 -23.36
C ILE A 116 -7.29 13.61 -23.72
N PRO A 117 -8.27 12.93 -24.35
CA PRO A 117 -9.58 13.52 -24.64
C PRO A 117 -10.35 13.93 -23.37
N ASP A 118 -11.19 14.96 -23.47
CA ASP A 118 -12.07 15.41 -22.36
C ASP A 118 -13.26 14.47 -22.12
N ASP A 119 -13.64 13.68 -23.12
CA ASP A 119 -14.75 12.71 -23.00
C ASP A 119 -14.27 11.45 -22.28
N ASP A 120 -14.96 11.05 -21.20
CA ASP A 120 -14.53 9.96 -20.31
C ASP A 120 -14.33 8.63 -21.04
N GLU A 121 -15.21 8.28 -21.98
CA GLU A 121 -15.13 7.02 -22.72
C GLU A 121 -13.96 7.05 -23.72
N ALA A 122 -13.77 8.18 -24.41
CA ALA A 122 -12.62 8.39 -25.27
C ALA A 122 -11.29 8.45 -24.50
N ALA A 123 -11.26 9.04 -23.31
CA ALA A 123 -10.11 9.11 -22.42
C ALA A 123 -9.69 7.72 -21.95
N LEU A 124 -10.66 6.92 -21.50
CA LEU A 124 -10.40 5.53 -21.09
C LEU A 124 -9.84 4.70 -22.25
N SER A 125 -10.45 4.81 -23.43
CA SER A 125 -9.97 4.14 -24.64
C SER A 125 -8.56 4.58 -25.05
N TYR A 126 -8.27 5.88 -24.96
CA TYR A 126 -6.94 6.43 -25.21
C TYR A 126 -5.90 5.83 -24.26
N LEU A 127 -6.17 5.84 -22.95
CA LEU A 127 -5.28 5.28 -21.92
C LEU A 127 -5.00 3.79 -22.14
N GLN A 128 -6.05 3.00 -22.43
CA GLN A 128 -5.93 1.55 -22.62
C GLN A 128 -5.13 1.16 -23.86
N ASN A 129 -5.18 1.98 -24.92
CA ASN A 129 -4.55 1.69 -26.19
C ASN A 129 -3.23 2.45 -26.42
N HIS A 130 -2.84 3.34 -25.51
CA HIS A 130 -1.64 4.15 -25.68
C HIS A 130 -0.37 3.28 -25.65
N PRO A 131 0.54 3.40 -26.64
CA PRO A 131 1.73 2.56 -26.75
C PRO A 131 2.73 2.75 -25.59
N GLU A 132 2.77 3.94 -25.01
CA GLU A 132 3.66 4.26 -23.89
C GLU A 132 3.02 4.00 -22.51
N ARG A 133 1.80 3.44 -22.46
CA ARG A 133 1.13 3.17 -21.19
C ARG A 133 1.92 2.22 -20.31
N GLN A 134 1.97 2.51 -19.02
CA GLN A 134 2.56 1.63 -18.02
C GLN A 134 1.46 1.19 -17.06
N ASP A 135 1.27 -0.13 -16.94
CA ASP A 135 0.48 -0.71 -15.85
C ASP A 135 1.37 -0.76 -14.61
N VAL A 136 0.95 -0.09 -13.55
CA VAL A 136 1.68 -0.05 -12.28
C VAL A 136 0.79 -0.54 -11.14
N ARG A 137 1.40 -1.28 -10.22
CA ARG A 137 0.82 -1.55 -8.91
C ARG A 137 1.50 -0.66 -7.90
N MET A 138 0.71 0.02 -7.10
CA MET A 138 1.19 0.93 -6.05
C MET A 138 0.69 0.43 -4.71
N VAL A 139 1.61 0.21 -3.78
CA VAL A 139 1.30 0.00 -2.37
C VAL A 139 1.71 1.24 -1.60
N VAL A 140 0.77 1.83 -0.88
CA VAL A 140 1.02 3.03 -0.05
C VAL A 140 0.58 2.75 1.36
N ALA A 141 1.46 3.03 2.32
CA ALA A 141 1.22 2.87 3.73
C ALA A 141 1.40 4.19 4.46
N ALA A 142 0.55 4.44 5.46
CA ALA A 142 0.69 5.55 6.38
C ALA A 142 0.42 5.10 7.82
N LEU A 143 1.24 5.56 8.75
CA LEU A 143 0.93 5.50 10.18
C LEU A 143 0.06 6.69 10.56
N ARG A 144 -0.81 6.50 11.57
CA ARG A 144 -1.66 7.53 12.16
C ARG A 144 -0.85 8.74 12.65
N ILE A 145 0.40 8.51 13.07
CA ILE A 145 1.33 9.55 13.51
C ILE A 145 2.10 10.26 12.37
N GLY A 146 1.81 9.90 11.12
CA GLY A 146 2.20 10.67 9.93
C GLY A 146 3.31 10.10 9.07
N ALA A 147 4.04 9.06 9.52
CA ALA A 147 5.05 8.40 8.68
C ALA A 147 4.39 7.70 7.48
N THR A 148 5.01 7.77 6.31
CA THR A 148 4.46 7.23 5.07
C THR A 148 5.51 6.49 4.26
N TRP A 149 5.10 5.46 3.54
CA TRP A 149 5.97 4.76 2.59
C TRP A 149 5.19 4.32 1.36
N SER A 150 5.85 4.27 0.21
CA SER A 150 5.26 3.86 -1.05
C SER A 150 6.17 2.86 -1.77
N VAL A 151 5.57 1.85 -2.38
CA VAL A 151 6.24 0.90 -3.26
C VAL A 151 5.48 0.84 -4.59
N ILE A 152 6.20 0.88 -5.70
CA ILE A 152 5.64 0.84 -7.05
C ILE A 152 6.30 -0.29 -7.82
N ARG A 153 5.48 -1.20 -8.36
CA ARG A 153 5.89 -2.23 -9.30
C ARG A 153 5.34 -1.90 -10.68
N MET A 154 6.15 -2.06 -11.71
CA MET A 154 5.72 -1.91 -13.11
C MET A 154 5.50 -3.29 -13.73
N ARG A 155 4.40 -3.48 -14.47
CA ARG A 155 4.13 -4.75 -15.18
C ARG A 155 5.22 -5.09 -16.19
N SER A 156 5.87 -4.08 -16.77
CA SER A 156 7.01 -4.22 -17.69
C SER A 156 8.32 -4.68 -17.01
N HIS A 157 8.42 -4.52 -15.69
CA HIS A 157 9.56 -4.87 -14.85
C HIS A 157 9.07 -5.62 -13.60
N ASP A 158 8.42 -6.76 -13.84
CA ASP A 158 7.73 -7.53 -12.79
C ASP A 158 8.69 -8.46 -12.04
N SER A 159 9.53 -7.86 -11.18
CA SER A 159 10.39 -8.60 -10.26
C SER A 159 10.53 -7.87 -8.93
N ASP A 160 10.75 -8.64 -7.85
CA ASP A 160 10.96 -8.07 -6.50
C ASP A 160 12.20 -7.17 -6.41
N ALA A 161 13.14 -7.31 -7.33
CA ALA A 161 14.35 -6.50 -7.39
C ALA A 161 14.15 -5.16 -8.13
N ASP A 162 13.09 -5.04 -8.94
CA ASP A 162 12.84 -3.89 -9.81
C ASP A 162 11.79 -2.92 -9.25
N VAL A 163 11.31 -3.14 -8.02
CA VAL A 163 10.34 -2.26 -7.36
C VAL A 163 10.97 -0.91 -6.98
N LEU A 164 10.26 0.18 -7.25
CA LEU A 164 10.60 1.50 -6.73
C LEU A 164 10.04 1.62 -5.33
N SER A 165 10.83 2.12 -4.38
CA SER A 165 10.47 2.17 -2.96
C SER A 165 10.98 3.45 -2.34
N GLY A 166 10.12 4.18 -1.64
CA GLY A 166 10.48 5.47 -1.06
C GLY A 166 9.31 6.18 -0.38
N GLU A 167 9.62 7.30 0.26
CA GLU A 167 8.61 8.17 0.86
C GLU A 167 7.90 8.99 -0.22
N ASN A 168 6.58 9.13 -0.10
CA ASN A 168 5.75 10.05 -0.91
C ASN A 168 5.90 9.90 -2.44
N LEU A 169 6.15 8.70 -2.96
CA LEU A 169 6.24 8.47 -4.42
C LEU A 169 4.87 8.65 -5.12
N VAL A 170 3.77 8.51 -4.37
CA VAL A 170 2.39 8.61 -4.87
C VAL A 170 1.60 9.54 -3.95
N GLU A 171 1.80 10.85 -4.10
CA GLU A 171 1.27 11.86 -3.18
C GLU A 171 -0.26 11.79 -3.01
N GLY A 172 -1.00 11.64 -4.12
CA GLY A 172 -2.47 11.58 -4.07
C GLY A 172 -3.00 10.40 -3.25
N LEU A 173 -2.43 9.20 -3.45
CA LEU A 173 -2.81 8.02 -2.71
C LEU A 173 -2.36 8.09 -1.24
N THR A 174 -1.21 8.71 -0.99
CA THR A 174 -0.69 8.96 0.35
C THR A 174 -1.62 9.88 1.14
N ALA A 175 -2.08 10.97 0.52
CA ALA A 175 -3.05 11.87 1.12
C ALA A 175 -4.39 11.17 1.41
N ALA A 176 -4.88 10.37 0.45
CA ALA A 176 -6.14 9.65 0.59
C ALA A 176 -6.12 8.65 1.77
N ILE A 177 -5.02 7.90 1.95
CA ILE A 177 -4.90 6.98 3.11
C ILE A 177 -4.82 7.74 4.42
N LYS A 178 -4.05 8.83 4.48
CA LYS A 178 -3.97 9.65 5.70
C LYS A 178 -5.32 10.21 6.13
N ALA A 179 -6.16 10.61 5.17
CA ALA A 179 -7.49 11.13 5.42
C ALA A 179 -8.42 10.11 6.12
N THR A 180 -8.13 8.79 6.03
CA THR A 180 -8.93 7.77 6.73
C THR A 180 -8.75 7.78 8.26
N PHE A 181 -7.82 8.57 8.78
CA PHE A 181 -7.60 8.75 10.22
C PHE A 181 -8.19 10.03 10.81
N GLU A 182 -8.82 10.86 9.98
CA GLU A 182 -9.46 12.13 10.36
C GLU A 182 -10.97 11.95 10.63
#